data_AF-A0A4R2NTF1-F1
#
_entry.id   AF-A0A4R2NTF1-F1
#
_cell.length_a   1.000
_cell.length_b   1.000
_cell.length_c   1.000
_cell.angle_alpha   90.00
_cell.angle_beta   90.00
_cell.angle_gamma   90.00
#
_symmetry.space_group_name_H-M   'P 1'
#
loop_
_entity.id
_entity.type
_entity.pdbx_description
1 polymer ?
#
loop_
_entity_poly.entity_id
_entity_poly.type
_entity_poly.pdbx_seq_one_letter_code
_entity_poly.pdbx_strand_id
1 'polypeptide(L)'
;MEPFSFSSLHEYLDCAFKDNPNPSWDEIKNAKKEYWKIYYKHYRREKRIKRKEFSLGFYPKQLQLIHQKRGDKSVSQFLYDAVNRQLTSQEAPQVNKEVFSEVHQQLRTLINLMEESLDSEASDALEELLERFEKLEENFIQLINP
;
A
#
# COMPACT_ATOMS: atom_id res chain seq x y z
N MET A 1 -11.04 -25.70 3.77
CA MET A 1 -10.77 -25.46 5.21
C MET A 1 -11.37 -26.62 5.95
N GLU A 2 -10.62 -27.31 6.80
CA GLU A 2 -11.25 -28.31 7.66
C GLU A 2 -12.02 -27.58 8.78
N PRO A 3 -13.33 -27.79 8.90
CA PRO A 3 -14.13 -27.18 9.96
C PRO A 3 -13.64 -27.69 11.32
N PHE A 4 -13.59 -26.80 12.32
CA PHE A 4 -13.39 -27.22 13.70
C PHE A 4 -14.54 -28.15 14.08
N SER A 5 -14.23 -29.42 14.35
CA SER A 5 -15.22 -30.48 14.39
C SER A 5 -16.08 -30.51 15.66
N PHE A 6 -15.81 -29.64 16.64
CA PHE A 6 -16.48 -29.65 17.94
C PHE A 6 -16.95 -28.25 18.33
N SER A 7 -18.24 -28.05 18.55
CA SER A 7 -18.78 -26.75 18.96
C SER A 7 -18.57 -26.45 20.45
N SER A 8 -18.43 -27.50 21.27
CA SER A 8 -18.29 -27.37 22.73
C SER A 8 -17.40 -28.45 23.34
N LEU A 9 -16.94 -28.23 24.58
CA LEU A 9 -16.18 -29.23 25.35
C LEU A 9 -17.00 -30.50 25.61
N HIS A 10 -18.31 -30.35 25.82
CA HIS A 10 -19.21 -31.47 26.08
C HIS A 10 -19.30 -32.38 24.85
N GLU A 11 -19.50 -31.81 23.66
CA GLU A 11 -19.55 -32.57 22.41
C GLU A 11 -18.25 -33.34 22.13
N TYR A 12 -17.10 -32.75 22.45
CA TYR A 12 -15.82 -33.44 22.36
C TYR A 12 -15.72 -34.61 23.35
N LEU A 13 -16.18 -34.43 24.59
CA LEU A 13 -16.16 -35.49 25.59
C LEU A 13 -17.14 -36.62 25.25
N ASP A 14 -18.31 -36.29 24.70
CA ASP A 14 -19.32 -37.25 24.23
C ASP A 14 -18.77 -38.11 23.08
N CYS A 15 -17.99 -37.51 22.17
CA CYS A 15 -17.28 -38.27 21.13
C CYS A 15 -16.09 -39.07 21.67
N ALA A 16 -15.30 -38.51 22.59
CA ALA A 16 -14.09 -39.14 23.12
C ALA A 16 -14.40 -40.35 24.02
N PHE A 17 -15.56 -40.34 24.69
CA PHE A 17 -15.99 -41.41 25.61
C PHE A 17 -17.16 -42.24 25.08
N LYS A 18 -17.48 -42.15 23.77
CA LYS A 18 -18.56 -42.91 23.14
C LYS A 18 -18.47 -44.42 23.38
N ASP A 19 -17.24 -44.96 23.40
CA ASP A 19 -16.96 -46.38 23.59
C ASP A 19 -16.56 -46.73 25.04
N ASN A 20 -16.47 -45.74 25.94
CA ASN A 20 -16.13 -45.93 27.34
C ASN A 20 -17.09 -45.13 28.25
N PRO A 21 -18.22 -45.74 28.67
CA PRO A 21 -19.28 -45.04 29.39
C PRO A 21 -18.94 -44.72 30.85
N ASN A 22 -17.85 -45.24 31.41
CA ASN A 22 -17.45 -44.98 32.79
C ASN A 22 -15.97 -44.60 32.90
N PRO A 23 -15.57 -43.45 32.33
CA PRO A 23 -14.18 -43.03 32.30
C PRO A 23 -13.67 -42.62 33.68
N SER A 24 -12.40 -42.90 33.93
CA SER A 24 -11.74 -42.47 35.17
C SER A 24 -11.62 -40.94 35.22
N TRP A 25 -11.57 -40.38 36.43
CA TRP A 25 -11.43 -38.94 36.62
C TRP A 25 -10.16 -38.38 35.96
N ASP A 26 -9.09 -39.18 35.92
CA ASP A 26 -7.84 -38.82 35.24
C ASP A 26 -7.98 -38.82 33.70
N GLU A 27 -8.78 -39.73 33.15
CA GLU A 27 -9.07 -39.78 31.71
C GLU A 27 -9.89 -38.56 31.28
N ILE A 28 -10.92 -38.21 32.06
CA ILE A 28 -11.72 -36.99 31.83
C ILE A 28 -10.83 -35.75 31.89
N LYS A 29 -9.93 -35.68 32.87
CA LYS A 29 -9.00 -34.54 33.04
C LYS A 29 -8.05 -34.41 31.85
N ASN A 30 -7.55 -35.53 31.33
CA ASN A 30 -6.66 -35.54 30.17
C ASN A 30 -7.41 -35.18 28.88
N ALA A 31 -8.59 -35.74 28.65
CA ALA A 31 -9.45 -35.39 27.52
C ALA A 31 -9.80 -33.89 27.50
N LYS A 32 -10.16 -33.31 28.64
CA LYS A 32 -10.38 -31.86 28.76
C LYS A 32 -9.14 -31.04 28.38
N LYS A 33 -7.94 -31.46 28.80
CA LYS A 33 -6.69 -30.78 28.42
C LYS A 33 -6.43 -30.87 26.92
N GLU A 34 -6.72 -32.01 26.31
CA GLU A 34 -6.57 -32.21 24.86
C GLU A 34 -7.53 -31.33 24.07
N TYR A 35 -8.81 -31.27 24.46
CA TYR A 35 -9.77 -30.35 23.90
C TYR A 35 -9.25 -28.91 23.91
N TRP A 36 -8.80 -28.42 25.07
CA TRP A 36 -8.29 -27.06 25.19
C TRP A 36 -7.07 -26.81 24.30
N LYS A 37 -6.16 -27.78 24.15
CA LYS A 37 -5.03 -27.65 23.21
C LYS A 37 -5.50 -27.48 21.77
N ILE A 38 -6.47 -28.27 21.33
CA ILE A 38 -7.04 -28.22 19.97
C ILE A 38 -7.79 -26.89 19.78
N TYR A 39 -8.60 -26.49 20.75
CA TYR A 39 -9.32 -25.20 20.75
C TYR A 39 -8.37 -24.01 20.67
N TYR A 40 -7.33 -23.94 21.53
CA TYR A 40 -6.37 -22.84 21.51
C TYR A 40 -5.56 -22.79 20.21
N LYS A 41 -5.24 -23.96 19.62
CA LYS A 41 -4.59 -24.04 18.31
C LYS A 41 -5.50 -23.46 17.23
N HIS A 42 -6.78 -23.81 17.23
CA HIS A 42 -7.78 -23.27 16.30
C HIS A 42 -7.96 -21.76 16.50
N TYR A 43 -8.17 -21.29 17.72
CA TYR A 43 -8.33 -19.88 18.07
C TYR A 43 -7.12 -19.02 17.64
N ARG A 44 -5.89 -19.48 17.90
CA ARG A 44 -4.67 -18.79 17.45
C ARG A 44 -4.56 -18.77 15.92
N ARG A 45 -4.95 -19.85 15.25
CA ARG A 45 -4.97 -19.93 13.78
C ARG A 45 -5.98 -18.95 13.20
N GLU A 46 -7.21 -18.92 13.70
CA GLU A 46 -8.22 -17.93 13.30
C GLU A 46 -7.74 -16.50 13.54
N LYS A 47 -7.12 -16.23 14.69
CA LYS A 47 -6.61 -14.90 15.03
C LYS A 47 -5.54 -14.43 14.02
N ARG A 48 -4.65 -15.32 13.58
CA ARG A 48 -3.66 -15.05 12.52
C ARG A 48 -4.28 -14.86 11.13
N ILE A 49 -5.37 -15.57 10.84
CA ILE A 49 -6.11 -15.38 9.58
C ILE A 49 -6.84 -14.03 9.58
N LYS A 50 -7.50 -13.69 10.68
CA LYS A 50 -8.23 -12.42 10.85
C LYS A 50 -7.29 -11.21 10.94
N ARG A 51 -6.09 -11.38 11.51
CA ARG A 51 -5.04 -10.34 11.61
C ARG A 51 -3.87 -10.75 10.73
N LYS A 52 -3.94 -10.39 9.44
CA LYS A 52 -2.79 -10.53 8.54
C LYS A 52 -1.72 -9.54 9.00
N GLU A 53 -0.71 -10.05 9.70
CA GLU A 53 0.46 -9.28 10.11
C GLU A 53 1.48 -9.29 8.96
N PHE A 54 2.03 -8.12 8.64
CA PHE A 54 3.12 -7.98 7.68
C PHE A 54 4.40 -7.68 8.45
N SER A 55 5.43 -8.50 8.23
CA SER A 55 6.76 -8.26 8.78
C SER A 55 7.58 -7.42 7.81
N LEU A 56 8.02 -6.24 8.25
CA LEU A 56 8.86 -5.33 7.47
C LEU A 56 10.28 -5.32 8.04
N GLY A 57 11.26 -5.55 7.17
CA GLY A 57 12.68 -5.43 7.51
C GLY A 57 13.22 -4.06 7.12
N PHE A 58 13.97 -3.40 8.01
CA PHE A 58 14.58 -2.10 7.78
C PHE A 58 16.08 -2.14 8.08
N TYR A 59 16.86 -1.44 7.26
CA TYR A 59 18.28 -1.22 7.54
C TYR A 59 18.46 -0.21 8.69
N PRO A 60 19.61 -0.22 9.40
CA PRO A 60 19.84 0.66 10.54
C PRO A 60 19.62 2.15 10.24
N LYS A 61 20.06 2.62 9.07
CA LYS A 61 19.86 4.01 8.62
C LYS A 61 18.38 4.35 8.43
N GLN A 62 17.57 3.40 7.94
CA GLN A 62 16.13 3.59 7.75
C GLN A 62 15.39 3.63 9.08
N LEU A 63 15.79 2.79 10.05
CA LEU A 63 15.24 2.83 11.40
C LEU A 63 15.47 4.19 12.08
N GLN A 64 16.66 4.76 11.92
CA GLN A 64 16.96 6.11 12.42
C GLN A 64 16.05 7.17 11.79
N LEU A 65 15.85 7.12 10.47
CA LEU A 65 14.95 8.02 9.77
C LEU A 65 13.49 7.88 10.23
N ILE A 66 13.02 6.64 10.43
CA ILE A 66 11.67 6.39 10.96
C ILE A 66 11.52 6.97 12.37
N HIS A 67 12.54 6.79 13.22
CA HIS A 67 12.55 7.37 14.56
C HIS A 67 12.50 8.90 14.56
N GLN A 68 13.17 9.54 13.61
CA GLN A 68 13.13 11.00 13.46
C GLN A 68 11.77 11.49 12.92
N LYS A 69 11.19 10.76 11.96
CA LYS A 69 9.95 11.17 11.28
C LYS A 69 8.66 10.80 12.01
N ARG A 70 8.68 9.84 12.95
CA ARG A 70 7.46 9.37 13.64
C ARG A 70 6.87 10.39 14.62
N GLY A 71 7.67 11.34 15.10
CA GLY A 71 7.27 12.26 16.18
C GLY A 71 6.83 11.48 17.43
N ASP A 72 5.62 11.78 17.92
CA ASP A 72 5.05 11.17 19.12
C ASP A 72 4.34 9.82 18.87
N LYS A 73 4.26 9.37 17.62
CA LYS A 73 3.57 8.13 17.26
C LYS A 73 4.45 6.90 17.55
N SER A 74 3.79 5.78 17.85
CA SER A 74 4.48 4.48 17.85
C SER A 74 4.96 4.11 16.43
N VAL A 75 6.03 3.33 16.32
CA VAL A 75 6.57 2.90 15.01
C VAL A 75 5.49 2.19 14.18
N SER A 76 4.69 1.33 14.82
CA SER A 76 3.61 0.61 14.15
C SER A 76 2.53 1.53 13.59
N GLN A 77 2.09 2.53 14.36
CA GLN A 77 1.11 3.51 13.88
C GLN A 77 1.68 4.37 12.75
N PHE A 78 2.93 4.82 12.88
CA PHE A 78 3.58 5.59 11.83
C PHE A 78 3.67 4.82 10.51
N LEU A 79 4.07 3.55 10.56
CA LEU A 79 4.15 2.71 9.36
C LEU A 79 2.77 2.43 8.76
N TYR A 80 1.75 2.21 9.60
CA TYR A 80 0.38 2.03 9.15
C TYR A 80 -0.13 3.28 8.42
N ASP A 81 0.07 4.47 9.01
CA ASP A 81 -0.32 5.74 8.41
C ASP A 81 0.42 6.01 7.09
N ALA A 82 1.72 5.70 7.02
CA ALA A 82 2.50 5.88 5.81
C ALA A 82 2.01 4.99 4.66
N VAL A 83 1.75 3.71 4.94
CA VAL A 83 1.19 2.78 3.96
C VAL A 83 -0.23 3.20 3.57
N ASN A 84 -1.07 3.54 4.54
CA ASN A 84 -2.44 3.97 4.29
C ASN A 84 -2.46 5.24 3.43
N ARG A 85 -1.62 6.23 3.76
CA ARG A 85 -1.46 7.45 2.96
C ARG A 85 -1.07 7.13 1.52
N GLN A 86 -0.13 6.22 1.29
CA GLN A 86 0.27 5.87 -0.08
C GLN A 86 -0.83 5.13 -0.85
N LEU A 87 -1.58 4.26 -0.17
CA LEU A 87 -2.70 3.52 -0.77
C LEU A 87 -3.88 4.46 -1.10
N THR A 88 -4.18 5.42 -0.22
CA THR A 88 -5.24 6.42 -0.45
C THR A 88 -4.79 7.55 -1.38
N SER A 89 -3.49 7.83 -1.44
CA SER A 89 -2.88 8.81 -2.36
C SER A 89 -2.73 8.27 -3.79
N GLN A 90 -3.37 7.15 -4.12
CA GLN A 90 -3.59 6.72 -5.51
C GLN A 90 -4.63 7.58 -6.27
N GLU A 91 -5.08 8.71 -5.72
CA GLU A 91 -5.34 9.85 -6.60
C GLU A 91 -3.98 10.25 -7.18
N ALA A 92 -3.67 9.73 -8.38
CA ALA A 92 -2.64 10.29 -9.23
C ALA A 92 -2.71 11.82 -9.14
N PRO A 93 -1.58 12.57 -9.13
CA PRO A 93 -1.68 14.01 -9.22
C PRO A 93 -2.63 14.31 -10.37
N GLN A 94 -3.79 14.90 -10.07
CA GLN A 94 -4.74 15.32 -11.09
C GLN A 94 -4.05 16.47 -11.81
N VAL A 95 -3.13 16.14 -12.69
CA VAL A 95 -2.66 17.05 -13.72
C VAL A 95 -3.91 17.30 -14.54
N ASN A 96 -4.53 18.44 -14.29
CA ASN A 96 -5.72 18.84 -15.01
C ASN A 96 -5.33 18.93 -16.48
N LYS A 97 -5.71 17.92 -17.26
CA LYS A 97 -5.35 17.79 -18.68
C LYS A 97 -5.82 18.99 -19.48
N GLU A 98 -6.86 19.67 -19.02
CA GLU A 98 -7.38 20.91 -19.62
C GLU A 98 -6.37 22.05 -19.42
N VAL A 99 -5.94 22.31 -18.18
CA VAL A 99 -4.90 23.31 -17.86
C VAL A 99 -3.60 23.01 -18.60
N PHE A 100 -3.23 21.72 -18.70
CA PHE A 100 -2.02 21.32 -19.39
C PHE A 100 -2.11 21.49 -20.92
N SER A 101 -3.30 21.25 -21.50
CA SER A 101 -3.57 21.52 -22.91
C SER A 101 -3.60 23.01 -23.22
N GLU A 102 -4.12 23.84 -22.31
CA GLU A 102 -4.10 25.31 -22.43
C GLU A 102 -2.67 25.85 -22.40
N VAL A 103 -1.82 25.37 -21.49
CA VAL A 103 -0.40 25.75 -21.43
C VAL A 103 0.34 25.35 -22.72
N HIS A 104 0.06 24.15 -23.25
CA HIS A 104 0.64 23.69 -24.52
C HIS A 104 0.20 24.55 -25.71
N GLN A 105 -1.08 24.94 -25.78
CA GLN A 105 -1.57 25.85 -26.83
C GLN A 105 -0.93 27.25 -26.73
N GLN A 106 -0.75 27.78 -25.52
CA GLN A 106 -0.07 29.06 -25.31
C GLN A 106 1.40 29.00 -25.75
N LEU A 107 2.09 27.90 -25.47
CA LEU A 107 3.47 27.67 -25.95
C LEU A 107 3.56 27.68 -27.48
N ARG A 108 2.67 26.97 -28.17
CA ARG A 108 2.61 26.99 -29.65
C ARG A 108 2.34 28.37 -30.21
N THR A 109 1.45 29.12 -29.57
CA THR A 109 1.12 30.48 -30.01
C THR A 109 2.33 31.40 -29.87
N LEU A 110 3.11 31.26 -28.79
CA LEU A 110 4.36 32.00 -28.59
C LEU A 110 5.42 31.63 -29.63
N ILE A 111 5.59 30.35 -29.93
CA ILE A 111 6.51 29.87 -30.97
C ILE A 111 6.15 30.50 -32.32
N ASN A 112 4.89 30.40 -32.76
CA ASN A 112 4.45 30.98 -34.03
C ASN A 112 4.62 32.51 -34.10
N LEU A 113 4.32 33.23 -33.01
CA LEU A 113 4.51 34.69 -32.96
C LEU A 113 5.99 35.07 -33.02
N MET A 114 6.87 34.25 -32.44
CA MET A 114 8.31 34.43 -32.53
C MET A 114 8.84 34.14 -33.94
N GLU A 115 8.35 33.08 -34.58
CA GLU A 115 8.64 32.77 -35.99
C GLU A 115 8.19 33.90 -36.93
N GLU A 116 7.01 34.49 -36.72
CA GLU A 116 6.54 35.65 -37.51
C GLU A 116 7.38 36.92 -37.28
N SER A 117 8.04 37.03 -36.12
CA SER A 117 8.90 38.18 -35.79
C SER A 117 10.36 38.04 -36.25
N LEU A 118 10.76 36.84 -36.69
CA LEU A 118 12.08 36.54 -37.25
C LEU A 118 12.33 37.14 -38.64
N ASP A 119 11.32 37.74 -39.28
CA ASP A 119 11.47 38.49 -40.53
C ASP A 119 12.24 39.82 -40.38
N SER A 120 12.77 40.11 -39.18
CA SER A 120 13.62 41.28 -38.90
C SER A 120 15.00 40.86 -38.39
N GLU A 121 16.04 41.59 -38.79
CA GLU A 121 17.50 41.28 -38.81
C GLU A 121 18.20 40.84 -37.48
N ALA A 122 17.48 40.33 -36.47
CA ALA A 122 18.00 39.79 -35.21
C ALA A 122 17.90 38.25 -35.16
N SER A 123 18.44 37.56 -36.18
CA SER A 123 18.15 36.15 -36.47
C SER A 123 18.71 35.15 -35.44
N ASP A 124 19.97 35.27 -35.02
CA ASP A 124 20.66 34.14 -34.36
C ASP A 124 20.20 33.88 -32.91
N ALA A 125 19.87 34.93 -32.14
CA ALA A 125 19.44 34.78 -30.74
C ALA A 125 17.96 34.35 -30.62
N LEU A 126 17.15 34.67 -31.63
CA LEU A 126 15.74 34.27 -31.70
C LEU A 126 15.61 32.82 -32.16
N GLU A 127 16.46 32.35 -33.08
CA GLU A 127 16.57 30.94 -33.45
C GLU A 127 16.94 30.05 -32.24
N GLU A 128 17.92 30.47 -31.43
CA GLU A 128 18.31 29.70 -30.24
C GLU A 128 17.18 29.64 -29.19
N LEU A 129 16.37 30.70 -29.08
CA LEU A 129 15.20 30.71 -28.20
C LEU A 129 14.08 29.82 -28.73
N LEU A 130 13.83 29.81 -30.04
CA LEU A 130 12.84 28.93 -30.66
C LEU A 130 13.19 27.46 -30.47
N GLU A 131 14.44 27.06 -30.71
CA GLU A 131 14.88 25.68 -30.44
C GLU A 131 14.66 25.28 -28.97
N ARG A 132 14.87 26.21 -28.03
CA ARG A 132 14.64 25.94 -26.60
C ARG A 132 13.15 25.79 -26.30
N PHE A 133 12.28 26.55 -26.96
CA PHE A 133 10.83 26.44 -26.81
C PHE A 133 10.28 25.16 -27.45
N GLU A 134 10.77 24.76 -28.62
CA GLU A 134 10.42 23.47 -29.24
C GLU A 134 10.85 22.29 -28.37
N LYS A 135 12.08 22.29 -27.85
CA LYS A 135 12.53 21.27 -26.89
C LYS A 135 11.67 21.24 -25.63
N LEU A 136 11.19 22.39 -25.19
CA LEU A 136 10.29 22.48 -24.04
C LEU A 136 8.90 21.90 -24.39
N GLU A 137 8.40 22.15 -25.61
CA GLU A 137 7.17 21.53 -26.13
C GLU A 137 7.28 20.00 -26.21
N GLU A 138 8.38 19.47 -26.76
CA GLU A 138 8.63 18.03 -26.85
C GLU A 138 8.66 17.36 -25.48
N ASN A 139 9.35 17.98 -24.52
CA ASN A 139 9.38 17.51 -23.13
C ASN A 139 7.98 17.56 -22.48
N PHE A 140 7.16 18.57 -22.82
CA PHE A 140 5.77 18.66 -22.38
C PHE A 140 4.90 17.54 -22.96
N ILE A 141 5.06 17.20 -24.25
CA ILE A 141 4.31 16.12 -24.91
C ILE A 141 4.63 14.75 -24.26
N GLN A 142 5.91 14.50 -23.94
CA GLN A 142 6.34 13.27 -23.25
C GLN A 142 5.73 13.13 -21.84
N LEU A 143 5.45 14.24 -21.16
CA LEU A 143 4.78 14.23 -19.85
C LEU A 143 3.26 14.02 -19.93
N ILE A 144 2.62 14.38 -21.06
CA ILE A 144 1.18 14.17 -21.30
C ILE A 144 0.88 12.71 -21.66
N ASN A 145 1.77 12.06 -22.41
CA ASN A 145 1.66 10.68 -22.84
C ASN A 145 2.86 9.86 -22.33
N PRO A 146 2.84 9.37 -21.07
CA PRO A 146 3.93 8.57 -20.51
C PRO A 146 4.04 7.17 -21.10
#